data_AF-A0A8T4D9G6-F1
#
_entry.id   AF-A0A8T4D9G6-F1
#
_cell.length_a   1.000
_cell.length_b   1.000
_cell.length_c   1.000
_cell.angle_alpha   90.00
_cell.angle_beta   90.00
_cell.angle_gamma   90.00
#
_symmetry.space_group_name_H-M   'P 1'
#
loop_
_entity.id
_entity.type
_entity.pdbx_description
1 polymer ?
#
loop_
_entity_poly.entity_id
_entity_poly.type
_entity_poly.pdbx_seq_one_letter_code
_entity_poly.pdbx_strand_id
1 'polypeptide(L)'
;MEDPCPKSIWIETPIKEGKTICYTAKSGKNMTEEPNKNEATLPEKLLIDEPMNFPFHAAYVVYAELFDNITDAETKADLNRNIEALKENRIDPETFYRNIAHHRKTGPDQHHERFSLQTQRKRDWRKKAQRQDRIKRHKK
;
A
#
# COMPACT_ATOMS: atom_id res chain seq x y z
N MET A 1 -13.16 -20.27 -51.10
CA MET A 1 -12.01 -19.40 -50.78
C MET A 1 -12.02 -19.26 -49.28
N GLU A 2 -11.33 -20.17 -48.60
CA GLU A 2 -11.24 -20.23 -47.14
C GLU A 2 -9.90 -19.64 -46.73
N ASP A 3 -9.92 -18.65 -45.83
CA ASP A 3 -8.73 -18.02 -45.29
C ASP A 3 -8.09 -18.93 -44.23
N PRO A 4 -6.78 -19.25 -44.30
CA PRO A 4 -6.13 -20.03 -43.25
C PRO A 4 -5.87 -19.17 -42.01
N CYS A 5 -6.39 -19.65 -40.87
CA CYS A 5 -6.16 -19.15 -39.52
C CYS A 5 -4.65 -19.05 -39.19
N PRO A 6 -4.16 -17.98 -38.52
CA PRO A 6 -2.74 -17.85 -38.21
C PRO A 6 -2.30 -18.89 -37.17
N LYS A 7 -1.25 -19.65 -37.53
CA LYS A 7 -0.59 -20.64 -36.68
C LYS A 7 0.08 -19.93 -35.48
N SER A 8 -0.27 -20.36 -34.28
CA SER A 8 0.40 -20.00 -33.03
C SER A 8 1.83 -20.55 -33.05
N ILE A 9 2.81 -19.65 -33.05
CA ILE A 9 4.22 -20.00 -32.86
C ILE A 9 4.46 -20.03 -31.35
N TRP A 10 4.62 -21.23 -30.81
CA TRP A 10 5.13 -21.45 -29.45
C TRP A 10 6.65 -21.33 -29.50
N ILE A 11 7.21 -20.32 -28.85
CA ILE A 11 8.65 -20.24 -28.60
C ILE A 11 8.86 -20.76 -27.18
N GLU A 12 9.29 -22.01 -27.08
CA GLU A 12 9.81 -22.58 -25.83
C GLU A 12 11.19 -21.98 -25.56
N THR A 13 11.31 -21.20 -24.50
CA THR A 13 12.61 -20.76 -24.00
C THR A 13 13.21 -21.87 -23.14
N PRO A 14 14.48 -22.26 -23.36
CA PRO A 14 15.14 -23.25 -22.51
C PRO A 14 15.45 -22.64 -21.13
N ILE A 15 14.83 -23.20 -20.10
CA ILE A 15 15.14 -22.95 -18.69
C ILE A 15 16.52 -23.57 -18.42
N LYS A 16 17.55 -22.72 -18.42
CA LYS A 16 18.92 -23.12 -18.10
C LYS A 16 19.15 -23.12 -16.59
N GLU A 17 19.52 -24.31 -16.15
CA GLU A 17 20.60 -24.57 -15.20
C GLU A 17 20.30 -24.33 -13.71
N GLY A 18 20.21 -25.47 -13.02
CA GLY A 18 20.08 -25.57 -11.59
C GLY A 18 21.28 -24.98 -10.85
N LYS A 19 20.96 -24.14 -9.87
CA LYS A 19 21.86 -23.82 -8.77
C LYS A 19 21.40 -24.59 -7.55
N THR A 20 22.11 -25.68 -7.28
CA THR A 20 22.11 -26.35 -5.98
C THR A 20 22.63 -25.35 -4.95
N ILE A 21 21.72 -24.80 -4.13
CA ILE A 21 22.10 -23.97 -2.99
C ILE A 21 22.51 -24.94 -1.88
N CYS A 22 23.81 -25.04 -1.64
CA CYS A 22 24.36 -25.73 -0.49
C CYS A 22 24.18 -24.87 0.76
N TYR A 23 23.34 -25.31 1.69
CA TYR A 23 23.21 -24.68 3.00
C TYR A 23 24.38 -25.13 3.89
N THR A 24 25.29 -24.22 4.19
CA THR A 24 26.27 -24.42 5.26
C THR A 24 25.60 -24.13 6.59
N ALA A 25 25.40 -25.16 7.42
CA ALA A 25 25.00 -25.02 8.80
C ALA A 25 26.12 -24.35 9.61
N LYS A 26 26.04 -23.03 9.81
CA LYS A 26 26.87 -22.31 10.79
C LYS A 26 26.19 -22.39 12.15
N SER A 27 26.60 -23.40 12.91
CA SER A 27 26.52 -23.40 14.37
C SER A 27 27.41 -22.27 14.90
N GLY A 28 26.83 -21.38 15.72
CA GLY A 28 27.55 -20.22 16.24
C GLY A 28 26.76 -19.45 17.30
N LYS A 29 26.73 -20.02 18.51
CA LYS A 29 26.81 -19.35 19.82
C LYS A 29 25.92 -18.12 20.07
N ASN A 30 25.00 -18.28 21.04
CA ASN A 30 24.42 -17.18 21.80
C ASN A 30 25.56 -16.35 22.44
N MET A 31 25.75 -15.14 21.96
CA MET A 31 26.41 -14.06 22.70
C MET A 31 25.30 -13.13 23.16
N THR A 32 25.04 -13.15 24.45
CA THR A 32 24.30 -12.11 25.16
C THR A 32 25.13 -10.85 25.08
N GLU A 33 24.80 -9.97 24.14
CA GLU A 33 25.27 -8.59 24.14
C GLU A 33 24.11 -7.74 24.64
N GLU A 34 24.22 -7.27 25.87
CA GLU A 34 23.52 -6.05 26.27
C GLU A 34 24.15 -4.87 25.51
N PRO A 35 23.38 -4.07 24.75
CA PRO A 35 23.78 -2.73 24.40
C PRO A 35 23.15 -1.78 25.42
N ASN A 36 24.01 -1.33 26.33
CA ASN A 36 24.27 0.09 26.55
C ASN A 36 23.04 1.00 26.68
N LYS A 37 22.66 1.29 27.93
CA LYS A 37 21.81 2.42 28.30
C LYS A 37 22.31 3.69 27.58
N ASN A 38 21.40 4.33 26.84
CA ASN A 38 21.48 5.66 26.20
C ASN A 38 21.33 5.68 24.66
N GLU A 39 20.78 4.63 24.04
CA GLU A 39 20.04 4.84 22.80
C GLU A 39 18.61 5.21 23.17
N ALA A 40 18.14 6.39 22.73
CA ALA A 40 16.73 6.72 22.84
C ALA A 40 15.96 5.68 22.01
N THR A 41 15.43 4.67 22.69
CA THR A 41 14.74 3.54 22.09
C THR A 41 13.67 4.11 21.17
N LEU A 42 13.88 3.99 19.86
CA LEU A 42 12.90 4.47 18.90
C LEU A 42 11.58 3.78 19.23
N PRO A 43 10.48 4.53 19.43
CA PRO A 43 9.21 3.93 19.80
C PRO A 43 8.83 2.87 18.75
N GLU A 44 8.47 1.69 19.23
CA GLU A 44 8.04 0.56 18.40
C GLU A 44 6.57 0.73 18.02
N LYS A 45 6.20 0.21 16.85
CA LYS A 45 4.82 0.21 16.35
C LYS A 45 3.97 -0.75 17.19
N LEU A 46 2.85 -0.27 17.68
CA LEU A 46 1.90 -1.08 18.44
C LEU A 46 1.06 -1.92 17.48
N LEU A 47 1.11 -3.25 17.62
CA LEU A 47 0.34 -4.19 16.80
C LEU A 47 -0.96 -4.63 17.51
N ILE A 48 -1.86 -3.68 17.75
CA ILE A 48 -3.04 -3.88 18.59
C ILE A 48 -4.34 -3.76 17.78
N ASP A 49 -4.38 -4.29 16.57
CA ASP A 49 -5.57 -4.22 15.72
C ASP A 49 -6.71 -5.10 16.24
N GLU A 50 -7.93 -4.56 16.24
CA GLU A 50 -9.16 -5.26 16.64
C GLU A 50 -10.20 -5.17 15.51
N PRO A 51 -10.18 -6.10 14.53
CA PRO A 51 -11.02 -6.01 13.33
C PRO A 51 -12.53 -6.13 13.63
N MET A 52 -12.91 -6.64 14.80
CA MET A 52 -14.30 -6.71 15.24
C MET A 52 -14.87 -5.34 15.66
N ASN A 53 -14.01 -4.40 16.05
CA ASN A 53 -14.39 -3.05 16.42
C ASN A 53 -14.09 -2.11 15.25
N PHE A 54 -15.05 -1.95 14.34
CA PHE A 54 -14.85 -1.18 13.10
C PHE A 54 -14.31 0.25 13.34
N PRO A 55 -14.85 1.07 14.26
CA PRO A 55 -14.30 2.38 14.57
C PRO A 55 -12.82 2.34 14.96
N PHE A 56 -12.44 1.37 15.80
CA PHE A 56 -11.06 1.20 16.24
C PHE A 56 -10.17 0.70 15.10
N HIS A 57 -10.61 -0.29 14.33
CA HIS A 57 -9.87 -0.78 13.17
C HIS A 57 -9.58 0.33 12.15
N ALA A 58 -10.59 1.17 11.85
CA ALA A 58 -10.41 2.32 10.97
C ALA A 58 -9.37 3.32 11.51
N ALA A 59 -9.38 3.56 12.83
CA ALA A 59 -8.37 4.40 13.48
C ALA A 59 -6.97 3.76 13.44
N TYR A 60 -6.89 2.44 13.62
CA TYR A 60 -5.65 1.67 13.58
C TYR A 60 -4.99 1.70 12.20
N VAL A 61 -5.76 1.55 11.12
CA VAL A 61 -5.25 1.66 9.74
C VAL A 61 -4.54 3.00 9.53
N VAL A 62 -5.18 4.09 9.95
CA VAL A 62 -4.61 5.43 9.87
C VAL A 62 -3.37 5.58 10.74
N TYR A 63 -3.42 5.07 11.97
CA TYR A 63 -2.27 5.06 12.87
C TYR A 63 -1.08 4.35 12.22
N ALA A 64 -1.30 3.17 11.65
CA ALA A 64 -0.26 2.37 11.02
C ALA A 64 0.38 3.10 9.84
N GLU A 65 -0.42 3.75 8.99
CA GLU A 65 0.08 4.59 7.90
C GLU A 65 0.90 5.78 8.40
N LEU A 66 0.40 6.50 9.41
CA LEU A 66 1.10 7.66 9.97
C LEU A 66 2.42 7.27 10.64
N PHE A 67 2.42 6.17 11.39
CA PHE A 67 3.60 5.68 12.09
C PHE A 67 4.75 5.32 11.12
N ASP A 68 4.41 4.76 9.96
CA ASP A 68 5.39 4.39 8.94
C ASP A 68 5.93 5.63 8.19
N ASN A 69 5.12 6.67 8.04
CA ASN A 69 5.50 7.92 7.34
C ASN A 69 6.33 8.89 8.20
N ILE A 70 6.13 8.88 9.51
CA ILE A 70 6.80 9.80 10.43
C ILE A 70 8.22 9.31 10.74
N THR A 71 9.19 10.21 10.75
CA THR A 71 10.59 9.91 11.12
C THR A 71 10.92 10.33 12.56
N ASP A 72 10.20 11.30 13.09
CA ASP A 72 10.42 11.83 14.43
C ASP A 72 9.93 10.88 15.53
N ALA A 73 10.74 10.71 16.58
CA ALA A 73 10.48 9.77 17.66
C ALA A 73 9.44 10.32 18.65
N GLU A 74 9.42 11.63 18.88
CA GLU A 74 8.47 12.25 19.82
C GLU A 74 7.03 12.11 19.31
N THR A 75 6.82 12.45 18.04
CA THR A 75 5.51 12.29 17.37
C THR A 75 5.05 10.84 17.30
N LYS A 76 5.95 9.86 17.12
CA LYS A 76 5.60 8.43 17.21
C LYS A 76 5.15 8.02 18.61
N ALA A 77 5.82 8.50 19.65
CA ALA A 77 5.43 8.21 21.03
C ALA A 77 4.04 8.79 21.34
N ASP A 78 3.72 9.98 20.83
CA ASP A 78 2.40 10.58 20.99
C ASP A 78 1.31 9.82 20.22
N LEU A 79 1.60 9.31 19.02
CA LEU A 79 0.67 8.44 18.30
C LEU A 79 0.38 7.15 19.08
N ASN A 80 1.40 6.54 19.68
CA ASN A 80 1.24 5.35 20.52
C ASN A 80 0.32 5.62 21.72
N ARG A 81 0.53 6.74 22.41
CA ARG A 81 -0.34 7.15 23.54
C ARG A 81 -1.79 7.36 23.10
N ASN A 82 -2.00 7.98 21.92
CA ASN A 82 -3.35 8.22 21.41
C ASN A 82 -4.08 6.91 21.05
N ILE A 83 -3.41 5.95 20.39
CA ILE A 83 -4.05 4.69 20.01
C ILE A 83 -4.33 3.80 21.24
N GLU A 84 -3.45 3.83 22.26
CA GLU A 84 -3.70 3.15 23.54
C GLU A 84 -4.89 3.77 24.28
N ALA A 85 -4.95 5.11 24.36
CA ALA A 85 -6.08 5.80 24.98
C ALA A 85 -7.40 5.49 24.26
N LEU A 86 -7.38 5.33 22.94
CA LEU A 86 -8.55 4.94 22.16
C LEU A 86 -8.96 3.49 22.47
N LYS A 87 -8.00 2.57 22.57
CA LYS A 87 -8.27 1.17 22.94
C LYS A 87 -8.90 1.05 24.32
N GLU A 88 -8.41 1.82 25.28
CA GLU A 88 -8.94 1.84 26.64
C GLU A 88 -10.26 2.61 26.76
N ASN A 89 -10.81 3.12 25.64
CA ASN A 89 -12.00 3.96 25.58
C ASN A 89 -11.90 5.22 26.46
N ARG A 90 -10.68 5.72 26.70
CA ARG A 90 -10.46 7.00 27.41
C ARG A 90 -10.73 8.21 26.52
N ILE A 91 -10.60 8.04 25.22
CA ILE A 91 -10.88 9.06 24.21
C ILE A 91 -11.84 8.52 23.16
N ASP A 92 -12.66 9.40 22.61
CA ASP A 92 -13.55 9.06 21.51
C ASP A 92 -12.79 9.02 20.17
N PRO A 93 -13.32 8.27 19.17
CA PRO A 93 -12.75 8.26 17.82
C PRO A 93 -12.63 9.66 17.20
N GLU A 94 -13.59 10.56 17.44
CA GLU A 94 -13.53 11.94 16.95
C GLU A 94 -12.31 12.69 17.51
N THR A 95 -12.08 12.56 18.82
CA THR A 95 -10.95 13.19 19.52
C THR A 95 -9.63 12.63 19.01
N PHE A 96 -9.56 11.31 18.77
CA PHE A 96 -8.39 10.69 18.14
C PHE A 96 -8.09 11.35 16.77
N TYR A 97 -9.08 11.46 15.88
CA TYR A 97 -8.87 12.07 14.56
C TYR A 97 -8.48 13.55 14.62
N ARG A 98 -9.00 14.30 15.61
CA ARG A 98 -8.58 15.68 15.85
C ARG A 98 -7.11 15.77 16.26
N ASN A 99 -6.66 14.92 17.18
CA ASN A 99 -5.28 14.92 17.67
C ASN A 99 -4.29 14.62 16.54
N ILE A 100 -4.58 13.64 15.70
CA ILE A 100 -3.68 13.23 14.62
C ILE A 100 -3.76 14.09 13.35
N ALA A 101 -4.74 15.00 13.25
CA ALA A 101 -4.94 15.84 12.08
C ALA A 101 -3.70 16.68 11.73
N HIS A 102 -2.91 17.06 12.73
CA HIS A 102 -1.67 17.82 12.55
C HIS A 102 -0.56 17.00 11.91
N HIS A 103 -0.48 15.70 12.21
CA HIS A 103 0.53 14.78 11.66
C HIS A 103 0.23 14.34 10.22
N ARG A 104 -1.04 14.42 9.79
CA ARG A 104 -1.44 14.11 8.40
C ARG A 104 -0.95 15.13 7.38
N LYS A 105 -0.75 16.39 7.78
CA LYS A 105 -0.39 17.49 6.88
C LYS A 105 1.09 17.51 6.50
N THR A 106 1.91 16.69 7.17
CA THR A 106 3.37 16.70 6.99
C THR A 106 3.85 15.73 5.92
N GLY A 107 2.98 14.83 5.43
CA GLY A 107 3.24 14.03 4.23
C GLY A 107 3.05 14.85 2.96
N PRO A 108 3.63 14.42 1.80
CA PRO A 108 3.34 15.05 0.52
C PRO A 108 1.83 15.05 0.35
N ASP A 109 1.25 16.24 0.13
CA ASP A 109 -0.19 16.47 0.07
C ASP A 109 -0.88 15.26 -0.59
N GLN A 110 -1.59 14.48 0.22
CA GLN A 110 -2.59 13.52 -0.24
C GLN A 110 -3.78 14.31 -0.79
N HIS A 111 -3.52 15.22 -1.73
CA HIS A 111 -4.45 15.55 -2.79
C HIS A 111 -4.75 14.23 -3.46
N HIS A 112 -5.77 13.55 -2.94
CA HIS A 112 -6.60 12.58 -3.63
C HIS A 112 -6.63 13.04 -5.07
N GLU A 113 -5.78 12.41 -5.88
CA GLU A 113 -5.56 12.75 -7.27
C GLU A 113 -6.95 12.75 -7.85
N ARG A 114 -7.49 13.94 -8.15
CA ARG A 114 -8.92 14.09 -8.39
C ARG A 114 -9.24 13.22 -9.58
N PHE A 115 -9.74 12.02 -9.32
CA PHE A 115 -9.98 11.05 -10.35
C PHE A 115 -11.13 11.59 -11.18
N SER A 116 -10.78 12.21 -12.30
CA SER A 116 -11.77 12.77 -13.21
C SER A 116 -12.29 11.63 -14.08
N LEU A 117 -13.49 11.17 -13.79
CA LEU A 117 -14.16 10.20 -14.66
C LEU A 117 -14.57 10.93 -15.95
N GLN A 118 -13.85 10.71 -17.04
CA GLN A 118 -14.26 11.21 -18.35
C GLN A 118 -15.43 10.39 -18.88
N THR A 119 -16.60 11.00 -18.96
CA THR A 119 -17.79 10.38 -19.55
C THR A 119 -17.98 10.83 -20.99
N GLN A 120 -18.54 9.95 -21.83
CA GLN A 120 -18.86 10.27 -23.22
C GLN A 120 -20.36 10.07 -23.48
N ARG A 121 -20.99 11.03 -24.18
CA ARG A 121 -22.38 10.87 -24.62
C ARG A 121 -22.48 9.71 -25.61
N LYS A 122 -23.53 8.88 -25.49
CA LYS A 122 -23.79 7.72 -26.35
C LYS A 122 -23.75 8.06 -27.85
N ARG A 123 -24.26 9.23 -28.25
CA ARG A 123 -24.25 9.71 -29.64
C ARG A 123 -22.82 9.90 -30.17
N ASP A 124 -21.93 10.46 -29.37
CA ASP A 124 -20.55 10.73 -29.76
C ASP A 124 -19.74 9.45 -29.85
N TRP A 125 -19.99 8.50 -28.94
CA TRP A 125 -19.45 7.15 -29.02
C TRP A 125 -19.87 6.45 -30.34
N ARG A 126 -21.15 6.50 -30.71
CA ARG A 126 -21.64 5.90 -31.97
C ARG A 126 -20.98 6.51 -33.21
N LYS A 127 -20.84 7.85 -33.25
CA LYS A 127 -20.15 8.55 -34.35
C LYS A 127 -18.68 8.14 -34.43
N LYS A 128 -17.99 8.04 -33.29
CA LYS A 128 -16.59 7.61 -33.22
C LYS A 128 -16.43 6.17 -33.70
N ALA A 129 -17.31 5.26 -33.26
CA ALA A 129 -17.32 3.87 -33.70
C ALA A 129 -17.56 3.74 -35.21
N GLN A 130 -18.59 4.41 -35.75
CA GLN A 130 -18.87 4.40 -37.19
C GLN A 130 -17.70 4.94 -38.03
N ARG A 131 -17.04 6.01 -37.55
CA ARG A 131 -15.84 6.55 -38.20
C ARG A 131 -14.69 5.54 -38.17
N GLN A 132 -14.45 4.87 -37.05
CA GLN A 132 -13.43 3.85 -36.92
C GLN A 132 -13.69 2.66 -37.85
N ASP A 133 -14.94 2.21 -37.96
CA ASP A 133 -15.32 1.13 -38.89
C ASP A 133 -15.09 1.53 -40.35
N ARG A 134 -15.45 2.76 -40.73
CA ARG A 134 -15.16 3.28 -42.07
C ARG A 134 -13.65 3.29 -42.35
N ILE A 135 -12.84 3.76 -41.40
CA ILE A 135 -11.38 3.75 -41.55
C ILE A 135 -10.87 2.32 -41.72
N LYS A 136 -11.34 1.36 -40.92
CA LYS A 136 -10.94 -0.05 -41.04
C LYS A 136 -11.25 -0.63 -42.43
N ARG A 137 -12.42 -0.33 -42.99
CA ARG A 137 -12.83 -0.83 -44.32
C ARG A 137 -12.02 -0.24 -45.48
N HIS A 138 -11.53 0.99 -45.33
CA HIS A 138 -10.86 1.72 -46.41
C HIS A 138 -9.38 2.01 -46.14
N LYS A 139 -8.81 1.49 -45.05
CA LYS A 139 -7.38 1.45 -44.83
C LYS A 139 -6.80 0.40 -45.79
N LYS A 140 -6.18 0.87 -46.87
CA LYS A 140 -5.20 0.10 -47.65
C LYS A 140 -3.83 0.24 -46.99
#